data_AF-A0A965Z0W9-F1
#
_entry.id   AF-A0A965Z0W9-F1
#
_cell.length_a   1.000
_cell.length_b   1.000
_cell.length_c   1.000
_cell.angle_alpha   90.00
_cell.angle_beta   90.00
_cell.angle_gamma   90.00
#
_symmetry.space_group_name_H-M   'P 1'
#
loop_
_entity.id
_entity.type
_entity.pdbx_description
1 polymer ?
#
loop_
_entity_poly.entity_id
_entity_poly.type
_entity_poly.pdbx_seq_one_letter_code
_entity_poly.pdbx_strand_id
1 'polypeptide(L)' 'MLTQQDLSQLREKGITQEQVNRQLAYFSTGFPFLQIVAPASYFKGIMRVD' A
#
# COMPACT_ATOMS: atom_id res chain seq x y z
N MET A 1 3.56 10.90 -17.73
CA MET A 1 3.58 11.85 -16.60
C MET A 1 2.15 12.03 -16.11
N LEU A 2 1.95 12.21 -14.80
CA LEU A 2 0.61 12.46 -14.24
C LEU A 2 0.08 13.82 -14.73
N THR A 3 -1.21 13.85 -15.07
CA THR A 3 -1.92 15.07 -15.46
C THR A 3 -2.43 15.82 -14.22
N GLN A 4 -2.87 17.06 -14.39
CA GLN A 4 -3.50 17.84 -13.32
C GLN A 4 -4.78 17.17 -12.78
N GLN A 5 -5.53 16.49 -13.64
CA GLN A 5 -6.71 15.72 -13.25
C GLN A 5 -6.32 14.53 -12.37
N ASP A 6 -5.27 13.79 -12.74
CA ASP A 6 -4.77 12.67 -11.93
C ASP A 6 -4.35 13.16 -10.53
N LEU A 7 -3.65 14.29 -10.45
CA LEU A 7 -3.22 14.87 -9.17
C LEU A 7 -4.40 15.29 -8.28
N SER A 8 -5.48 15.81 -8.87
CA SER A 8 -6.72 16.14 -8.14
C SER A 8 -7.38 14.88 -7.57
N GLN A 9 -7.53 13.83 -8.38
CA GLN A 9 -8.14 12.58 -7.94
C GLN A 9 -7.33 11.87 -6.85
N LEU A 10 -6.00 11.88 -6.98
CA LEU A 10 -5.11 11.32 -5.96
C LEU A 10 -5.24 12.07 -4.64
N ARG A 11 -5.30 13.41 -4.69
CA ARG A 11 -5.49 14.25 -3.49
C ARG A 11 -6.84 14.00 -2.82
N GLU A 12 -7.92 13.87 -3.60
CA GLU A 12 -9.26 13.52 -3.07
C GLU A 12 -9.27 12.16 -2.36
N LYS A 13 -8.44 11.22 -2.81
CA LYS A 13 -8.24 9.91 -2.17
C LYS A 13 -7.24 9.93 -1.02
N GLY A 14 -6.67 11.09 -0.68
CA GLY A 14 -5.65 11.23 0.36
C GLY A 14 -4.29 10.62 -0.01
N ILE A 15 -4.02 10.44 -1.30
CA ILE A 15 -2.79 9.84 -1.82
C ILE A 15 -1.80 10.95 -2.19
N THR A 16 -0.59 10.92 -1.62
CA THR A 16 0.47 11.87 -1.96
C THR A 16 1.25 11.44 -3.20
N GLN A 17 1.91 12.40 -3.84
CA GLN A 17 2.73 12.12 -5.02
C GLN A 17 3.93 11.21 -4.69
N GLU A 18 4.49 11.33 -3.49
CA GLU A 18 5.56 10.44 -2.99
C GLU A 18 5.09 9.00 -2.87
N GLN A 19 3.85 8.76 -2.42
CA GLN A 19 3.27 7.42 -2.33
C GLN A 19 3.12 6.78 -3.72
N VAL A 20 2.64 7.55 -4.71
CA VAL A 20 2.53 7.10 -6.09
C VAL A 20 3.90 6.78 -6.68
N ASN A 21 4.88 7.68 -6.51
CA ASN A 21 6.24 7.46 -7.02
C ASN A 21 6.88 6.21 -6.40
N ARG A 22 6.69 5.98 -5.09
CA ARG A 22 7.15 4.77 -4.41
C ARG A 22 6.52 3.51 -4.99
N GLN A 23 5.22 3.53 -5.27
CA GLN A 23 4.53 2.38 -5.86
C GLN A 23 4.99 2.08 -7.29
N LEU A 24 5.18 3.12 -8.11
CA LEU A 24 5.74 3.00 -9.46
C LEU A 24 7.16 2.43 -9.44
N ALA A 25 7.97 2.81 -8.45
CA ALA A 25 9.29 2.21 -8.24
C ALA A 25 9.17 0.71 -7.96
N TYR A 26 8.27 0.28 -7.07
CA TYR A 26 8.05 -1.16 -6.80
C TYR A 26 7.54 -1.93 -8.02
N PHE A 27 6.72 -1.34 -8.89
CA PHE A 27 6.35 -2.00 -10.15
C PHE A 27 7.56 -2.24 -11.07
N SER A 28 8.57 -1.37 -10.99
CA SER A 28 9.79 -1.45 -11.80
C SER A 28 10.83 -2.38 -11.17
N THR A 29 11.01 -2.33 -9.86
CA THR A 29 12.07 -3.05 -9.13
C THR A 29 11.58 -4.35 -8.49
N GLY A 30 10.29 -4.61 -8.53
CA GLY A 30 9.64 -5.63 -7.72
C GLY A 30 9.32 -5.14 -6.31
N PHE A 31 8.42 -5.88 -5.65
CA PHE A 31 8.09 -5.65 -4.25
C PHE A 31 9.10 -6.37 -3.34
N PRO A 32 9.46 -5.77 -2.19
CA PRO A 32 10.26 -6.48 -1.19
C PRO A 32 9.52 -7.76 -0.74
N PHE A 33 10.28 -8.80 -0.43
CA PHE A 33 9.72 -10.02 0.13
C PHE A 33 9.06 -9.73 1.48
N LEU A 34 7.94 -10.41 1.75
CA LEU A 34 7.24 -10.28 3.02
C LEU A 34 8.12 -10.85 4.14
N GLN A 35 8.40 -10.05 5.17
CA GLN A 35 9.06 -10.56 6.38
C GLN A 35 8.04 -11.35 7.21
N ILE A 36 8.20 -12.67 7.25
CA ILE A 36 7.35 -13.55 8.05
C ILE A 36 7.81 -13.47 9.51
N VAL A 37 6.98 -12.86 10.36
CA VAL A 37 7.27 -12.73 11.79
C VAL A 37 6.72 -13.93 12.58
N ALA A 38 5.45 -14.27 12.37
CA ALA A 38 4.76 -15.40 13.00
C ALA A 38 3.43 -15.69 12.25
N PRO A 39 2.84 -16.90 12.37
CA PRO A 39 1.49 -17.15 11.89
C PRO A 39 0.45 -16.30 12.62
N ALA A 40 -0.66 -15.99 11.95
CA ALA A 40 -1.81 -15.38 12.59
C ALA A 40 -2.41 -16.35 13.63
N SER A 41 -2.84 -15.83 14.76
CA SER A 41 -3.44 -16.60 15.86
C SER A 41 -4.63 -15.85 16.45
N TYR A 42 -5.38 -16.50 17.35
CA TYR A 42 -6.48 -15.87 18.09
C TYR A 42 -6.07 -14.58 18.81
N PHE A 43 -4.85 -14.52 19.34
CA PHE A 43 -4.33 -13.33 20.01
C PHE A 43 -3.58 -12.37 19.07
N LYS A 44 -3.35 -12.75 17.81
CA LYS A 44 -2.58 -11.97 16.83
C LYS A 44 -3.14 -12.12 15.42
N GLY A 45 -4.05 -11.22 15.05
CA GLY A 45 -4.51 -11.05 13.67
C GLY A 45 -5.72 -11.89 13.24
N ILE A 46 -6.24 -12.78 14.10
CA ILE A 46 -7.53 -13.46 13.86
C ILE A 46 -8.54 -12.98 14.90
N MET A 47 -9.65 -12.40 14.45
CA MET A 47 -10.78 -12.04 15.31
C MET A 47 -11.80 -13.18 15.30
N ARG A 48 -12.27 -13.60 16.47
CA ARG A 48 -13.40 -14.52 16.59
C ARG A 48 -14.69 -13.73 16.45
N VAL A 49 -15.58 -14.21 15.59
CA VAL A 49 -16.95 -13.74 15.49
C VAL A 49 -17.80 -14.71 16.29
N ASP A 50 -18.52 -14.19 17.28
CA ASP A 50 -19.49 -14.96 18.08
C ASP A 50 -20.86 -15.04 17.39
#